data_AF-A0A7Y7ZVI1-F1
#
_entry.id   AF-A0A7Y7ZVI1-F1
#
_cell.length_a   1.000
_cell.length_b   1.000
_cell.length_c   1.000
_cell.angle_alpha   90.00
_cell.angle_beta   90.00
_cell.angle_gamma   90.00
#
_symmetry.space_group_name_H-M   'P 1'
#
loop_
_entity.id
_entity.type
_entity.pdbx_description
1 polymer ?
#
loop_
_entity_poly.entity_id
_entity_poly.type
_entity_poly.pdbx_seq_one_letter_code
_entity_poly.pdbx_strand_id
1 'polypeptide(L)' 'MTKSAWLFLTLALAAVALGLNVLSQDVQTAAFVAAAVFGSLWVVTIVIGRRIKFDPVLR' A
#
# COMPACT_ATOMS: atom_id res chain seq x y z
N MET A 1 -12.50 2.17 -8.27
CA MET A 1 -11.42 2.01 -7.27
C MET A 1 -11.99 2.35 -5.92
N THR A 2 -11.78 1.51 -4.91
CA THR A 2 -12.36 1.70 -3.57
C THR A 2 -11.69 2.90 -2.86
N LYS A 3 -12.44 3.67 -2.05
CA LYS A 3 -11.90 4.79 -1.26
C LYS A 3 -10.72 4.36 -0.37
N SER A 4 -10.77 3.11 0.13
CA SER A 4 -9.71 2.51 0.94
C SER A 4 -8.38 2.35 0.19
N ALA A 5 -8.39 1.96 -1.09
CA ALA A 5 -7.16 1.82 -1.87
C ALA A 5 -6.45 3.17 -2.07
N TRP A 6 -7.20 4.26 -2.18
CA TRP A 6 -6.59 5.60 -2.23
C TRP A 6 -5.93 5.98 -0.89
N LEU A 7 -6.55 5.64 0.24
CA LEU A 7 -5.98 5.89 1.56
C LEU A 7 -4.69 5.09 1.79
N PHE A 8 -4.65 3.81 1.40
CA PHE A 8 -3.43 3.00 1.55
C PHE A 8 -2.29 3.49 0.64
N LEU A 9 -2.61 4.00 -0.55
CA LEU A 9 -1.62 4.61 -1.43
C LEU A 9 -1.00 5.86 -0.80
N THR A 10 -1.83 6.78 -0.32
CA THR A 10 -1.34 8.04 0.25
C THR A 10 -0.55 7.80 1.52
N LEU A 11 -0.96 6.83 2.36
CA LEU A 11 -0.21 6.43 3.55
C LEU A 11 1.15 5.82 3.21
N ALA A 12 1.22 4.94 2.20
CA ALA A 12 2.49 4.37 1.74
C ALA A 12 3.42 5.47 1.18
N LEU A 13 2.89 6.39 0.37
CA LEU A 13 3.64 7.52 -0.18
C LEU A 13 4.17 8.46 0.91
N ALA A 14 3.34 8.76 1.92
CA ALA A 14 3.74 9.56 3.07
C ALA A 14 4.82 8.87 3.90
N ALA A 15 4.72 7.56 4.13
CA ALA A 15 5.73 6.79 4.86
C ALA A 15 7.09 6.78 4.13
N VAL A 16 7.08 6.65 2.80
CA VAL A 16 8.31 6.77 1.98
C VAL A 16 8.89 8.17 2.04
N ALA A 17 8.05 9.21 1.89
CA ALA A 17 8.49 10.60 1.96
C ALA A 17 9.10 10.97 3.32
N LEU A 18 8.51 10.48 4.41
CA LEU A 18 9.05 10.63 5.76
C LEU A 18 10.37 9.87 5.93
N GLY A 19 10.47 8.64 5.43
CA GLY A 19 11.71 7.85 5.48
C GLY A 19 12.89 8.48 4.74
N LEU A 20 12.63 9.26 3.68
CA LEU A 20 13.67 10.02 2.95
C LEU A 20 14.14 11.27 3.69
N ASN A 21 13.33 11.82 4.60
CA ASN A 21 13.65 13.04 5.35
C ASN A 21 14.32 12.75 6.71
N VAL A 22 14.27 11.52 7.18
CA VAL A 22 14.82 11.12 8.48
C VAL A 22 16.34 10.91 8.38
N LEU A 23 17.08 11.59 9.27
CA LEU A 23 18.54 11.49 9.36
C LEU A 23 19.03 10.31 10.22
N SER A 24 18.16 9.75 11.07
CA SER A 24 18.47 8.59 11.92
C SER A 24 18.20 7.26 11.19
N GLN A 25 19.23 6.44 11.02
CA GLN A 25 19.18 5.18 10.27
C GLN A 25 18.15 4.17 10.84
N ASP A 26 18.01 4.10 12.17
CA ASP A 26 17.04 3.21 12.83
C ASP A 26 15.60 3.62 12.54
N VAL A 27 15.34 4.93 12.50
CA VAL A 27 14.01 5.48 12.21
C VAL A 27 13.71 5.42 10.72
N GLN A 28 14.72 5.58 9.86
CA GLN A 28 14.60 5.43 8.41
C GLN A 28 14.27 3.99 8.01
N THR A 29 14.94 3.00 8.61
CA THR A 29 14.62 1.57 8.37
C THR A 29 13.22 1.22 8.85
N ALA A 30 12.81 1.69 10.02
CA ALA A 30 11.43 1.54 10.50
C ALA A 30 10.39 2.19 9.55
N ALA A 31 10.68 3.37 9.01
CA ALA A 31 9.82 4.06 8.04
C ALA A 31 9.71 3.29 6.72
N PHE A 32 10.80 2.70 6.22
CA PHE A 32 10.78 1.86 5.03
C PHE A 32 10.01 0.54 5.25
N VAL A 33 10.14 -0.09 6.42
CA VAL A 33 9.33 -1.27 6.78
C VAL A 33 7.85 -0.91 6.83
N ALA A 34 7.49 0.21 7.47
CA ALA A 34 6.11 0.70 7.49
C ALA A 34 5.59 0.98 6.07
N ALA A 35 6.39 1.62 5.23
CA ALA A 35 6.06 1.87 3.82
C ALA A 35 5.84 0.57 3.04
N ALA A 36 6.68 -0.45 3.26
CA ALA A 36 6.54 -1.75 2.64
C ALA A 36 5.25 -2.47 3.08
N VAL A 37 4.90 -2.39 4.37
CA VAL A 37 3.65 -2.94 4.91
C VAL A 37 2.44 -2.24 4.28
N PHE A 38 2.39 -0.91 4.28
CA PHE A 38 1.28 -0.17 3.67
C PHE A 38 1.22 -0.35 2.14
N GLY A 39 2.37 -0.43 1.48
CA GLY A 39 2.46 -0.75 0.06
C GLY A 39 1.93 -2.14 -0.27
N SER A 40 2.26 -3.15 0.56
CA SER A 40 1.73 -4.52 0.39
C SER A 40 0.22 -4.56 0.60
N LEU A 41 -0.31 -3.86 1.61
CA LEU A 41 -1.75 -3.70 1.83
C LEU A 41 -2.42 -3.00 0.64
N TRP A 42 -1.78 -1.98 0.07
CA TRP A 42 -2.27 -1.31 -1.13
C TRP A 42 -2.35 -2.26 -2.33
N VAL A 43 -1.30 -3.06 -2.57
CA VAL A 43 -1.30 -4.09 -3.61
C VAL A 43 -2.42 -5.09 -3.37
N VAL A 44 -2.59 -5.59 -2.15
CA VAL A 44 -3.67 -6.52 -1.78
C VAL A 44 -5.04 -5.90 -2.01
N THR A 45 -5.27 -4.65 -1.60
CA THR A 45 -6.55 -3.97 -1.82
C THR A 45 -6.84 -3.71 -3.31
N ILE A 46 -5.83 -3.46 -4.14
CA ILE A 46 -5.99 -3.40 -5.60
C ILE A 46 -6.26 -4.78 -6.20
N VAL A 47 -5.57 -5.82 -5.75
CA VAL A 47 -5.76 -7.19 -6.24
C VAL A 47 -7.15 -7.69 -5.89
N ILE A 48 -7.61 -7.51 -4.64
CA ILE A 48 -8.98 -7.82 -4.21
C ILE A 48 -9.99 -6.93 -4.95
N GLY A 49 -9.72 -5.63 -5.08
CA GLY A 49 -10.58 -4.72 -5.84
C GLY A 49 -10.66 -5.02 -7.34
N ARG A 50 -9.68 -5.76 -7.89
CA ARG A 50 -9.61 -6.21 -9.29
C ARG A 50 -10.02 -7.68 -9.49
N ARG A 51 -10.22 -8.47 -8.43
CA ARG A 51 -10.56 -9.91 -8.48
C ARG A 51 -11.55 -10.18 -7.33
N ILE A 52 -12.85 -10.30 -7.54
CA ILE A 52 -13.54 -11.42 -8.22
C ILE A 52 -14.76 -10.85 -8.99
N LYS A 53 -14.53 -10.42 -10.25
CA LYS A 53 -15.45 -10.83 -11.31
C LYS A 53 -14.86 -12.12 -11.87
N PHE A 54 -15.11 -13.24 -11.19
CA PHE A 54 -15.23 -14.49 -11.94
C PHE A 54 -16.46 -14.23 -12.78
N ASP A 55 -16.29 -13.86 -14.05
CA ASP A 55 -17.43 -13.80 -14.97
C ASP A 55 -18.11 -15.17 -14.87
N PRO A 56 -19.34 -15.27 -14.32
CA PRO A 56 -20.06 -16.52 -14.23
C PRO A 56 -20.71 -16.84 -15.58
N VAL A 57 -20.10 -16.41 -16.70
CA VAL A 57 -20.64 -16.61 -18.06
C VAL A 57 -20.10 -17.90 -18.68
N LEU A 58 -19.34 -18.69 -17.92
CA LEU A 58 -19.00 -20.09 -18.22
C LEU A 58 -19.28 -21.05 -17.04
N ARG A 59 -20.25 -20.72 -16.18
CA ARG A 59 -20.87 -21.67 -15.25
C ARG A 59 -22.34 -21.34 -15.04
#